data_AF-A0A813ELC7-F1
#
_entry.id   AF-A0A813ELC7-F1
#
_cell.length_a   1.000
_cell.length_b   1.000
_cell.length_c   1.000
_cell.angle_alpha   90.00
_cell.angle_beta   90.00
_cell.angle_gamma   90.00
#
_symmetry.space_group_name_H-M   'P 1'
#
loop_
_entity.id
_entity.type
_entity.pdbx_description
1 polymer ?
#
loop_
_entity_poly.entity_id
_entity_poly.type
_entity_poly.pdbx_seq_one_letter_code
_entity_poly.pdbx_strand_id
1 'polypeptide(L)'
;TLNFPQLIFLTTVYGYTLFQASNLISDGSELLLFIPALEGIIGSVILPVLGVVPDAMIVLFSGLGDRDQVHDQVAVGVGTLAGSTIMLLTIPWSIAIFSGRVNILKDGTANYKRPKGDTEWQKLMPAGNMSLSKTG
;
A
#
# COMPACT_ATOMS: atom_id res chain seq x y z
N THR A 1 -25.91 -21.27 14.97
CA THR A 1 -25.46 -20.05 15.66
C THR A 1 -24.11 -20.33 16.30
N LEU A 2 -23.03 -19.73 15.80
CA LEU A 2 -21.72 -19.87 16.45
C LEU A 2 -21.75 -19.11 17.78
N ASN A 3 -21.26 -19.72 18.85
CA ASN A 3 -21.13 -19.03 20.14
C ASN A 3 -19.96 -18.03 20.08
N PHE A 4 -20.10 -16.87 20.73
CA PHE A 4 -19.04 -15.85 20.82
C PHE A 4 -17.64 -16.40 21.14
N PRO A 5 -17.45 -17.31 22.13
CA PRO A 5 -16.13 -17.91 22.39
C PRO A 5 -15.60 -18.77 21.22
N GLN A 6 -16.48 -19.45 20.49
CA GLN A 6 -16.09 -20.23 19.31
C GLN A 6 -15.63 -19.32 18.16
N LEU A 7 -16.29 -18.16 18.00
CA LEU A 7 -15.90 -17.16 17.01
C LEU A 7 -14.51 -16.60 17.32
N ILE A 8 -14.24 -16.21 18.58
CA ILE A 8 -12.94 -15.71 19.01
C ILE A 8 -11.83 -16.76 18.83
N PHE A 9 -12.12 -18.02 19.19
CA PHE A 9 -11.16 -19.10 19.00
C PHE A 9 -10.81 -19.27 17.51
N LEU A 10 -11.83 -19.29 16.64
CA LEU A 10 -11.64 -19.43 15.21
C LEU A 10 -10.87 -18.24 14.62
N THR A 11 -11.25 -17.01 14.95
CA THR A 11 -10.54 -15.79 14.53
C THR A 11 -9.09 -15.79 14.99
N THR A 12 -8.80 -16.24 16.21
CA THR A 12 -7.42 -16.33 16.73
C THR A 12 -6.59 -17.35 15.96
N VAL A 13 -7.13 -18.53 15.68
CA VAL A 13 -6.41 -19.58 14.93
C VAL A 13 -6.15 -19.11 13.49
N TYR A 14 -7.16 -18.60 12.79
CA TYR A 14 -6.99 -18.05 11.44
C TYR A 14 -6.03 -16.85 11.43
N GLY A 15 -6.10 -15.97 12.44
CA GLY A 15 -5.18 -14.85 12.60
C GLY A 15 -3.73 -15.31 12.76
N TYR A 16 -3.48 -16.36 13.55
CA TYR A 16 -2.15 -16.94 13.70
C TYR A 16 -1.64 -17.59 12.40
N THR A 17 -2.50 -18.31 11.68
CA THR A 17 -2.14 -18.87 10.36
C THR A 17 -1.80 -17.77 9.35
N LEU A 18 -2.60 -16.69 9.30
CA LEU A 18 -2.33 -15.53 8.44
C LEU A 18 -1.03 -14.82 8.82
N PHE A 19 -0.72 -14.71 10.10
CA PHE A 19 0.55 -14.14 10.57
C PHE A 19 1.75 -14.95 10.08
N GLN A 20 1.71 -16.28 10.20
CA GLN A 20 2.76 -17.14 9.67
C GLN A 20 2.88 -17.06 8.14
N ALA A 21 1.76 -17.01 7.42
CA ALA A 21 1.76 -16.83 5.97
C ALA A 21 2.34 -15.47 5.55
N SER A 22 2.02 -14.40 6.28
CA SER A 22 2.56 -13.06 6.05
C SER A 22 4.08 -13.03 6.23
N ASN A 23 4.61 -13.70 7.25
CA ASN A 23 6.06 -13.78 7.46
C ASN A 23 6.74 -14.51 6.30
N LEU A 24 6.18 -15.63 5.82
CA LEU A 24 6.70 -16.35 4.66
C LEU A 24 6.67 -15.52 3.37
N ILE A 25 5.61 -14.72 3.16
CA ILE A 25 5.50 -13.80 2.02
C ILE A 25 6.54 -12.69 2.14
N SER A 26 6.74 -12.14 3.33
CA SER A 26 7.74 -11.09 3.59
C SER A 26 9.15 -11.60 3.31
N ASP A 27 9.51 -12.77 3.84
CA ASP A 27 10.82 -13.39 3.61
C ASP A 27 11.02 -13.70 2.11
N GLY A 28 9.98 -14.21 1.44
CA GLY A 28 10.01 -14.45 -0.01
C GLY A 28 10.18 -13.16 -0.83
N SER A 29 9.59 -12.05 -0.38
CA SER A 29 9.73 -10.75 -1.04
C SER A 29 11.15 -10.17 -0.92
N GLU A 30 11.79 -10.34 0.23
CA GLU A 30 13.20 -9.95 0.44
C GLU A 30 14.14 -10.82 -0.40
N LEU A 31 13.86 -12.12 -0.51
CA LEU A 31 14.64 -13.06 -1.32
C LEU A 31 14.54 -12.74 -2.83
N LEU A 32 13.37 -12.25 -3.29
CA LEU A 32 13.19 -11.78 -4.67
C LEU A 32 13.93 -10.46 -4.95
N LEU A 33 14.05 -9.57 -3.96
CA LEU A 33 14.84 -8.34 -4.09
C LEU A 33 16.35 -8.61 -4.17
N PHE A 34 16.84 -9.73 -3.62
CA PHE A 34 18.25 -10.14 -3.74
C PHE A 34 18.67 -10.63 -5.14
N ILE A 35 17.78 -10.71 -6.13
CA ILE A 35 18.15 -10.95 -7.54
C ILE A 35 18.49 -9.60 -8.22
N PRO A 36 19.78 -9.25 -8.41
CA PRO A 36 20.21 -7.95 -8.95
C PRO A 36 19.83 -7.73 -10.41
N ALA A 37 19.39 -8.77 -11.13
CA ALA A 37 18.98 -8.67 -12.53
C ALA A 37 17.57 -8.10 -12.72
N LEU A 38 16.74 -8.06 -11.67
CA LEU A 38 15.31 -7.75 -11.78
C LEU A 38 14.79 -6.79 -10.68
N GLU A 39 15.64 -6.26 -9.80
CA GLU A 39 15.28 -5.37 -8.69
C GLU A 39 14.28 -4.26 -9.08
N GLY A 40 14.48 -3.62 -10.24
CA GLY A 40 13.62 -2.52 -10.69
C GLY A 40 12.19 -2.95 -11.08
N ILE A 41 12.02 -4.15 -11.65
CA ILE A 41 10.71 -4.71 -12.05
C ILE A 41 10.05 -5.41 -10.86
N ILE A 42 10.85 -6.09 -10.04
CA ILE A 42 10.36 -6.82 -8.87
C ILE A 42 9.75 -5.85 -7.86
N GLY A 43 10.44 -4.76 -7.53
CA GLY A 43 9.96 -3.78 -6.57
C GLY A 43 8.70 -3.03 -7.03
N SER A 44 8.53 -2.81 -8.34
CA SER A 44 7.45 -1.97 -8.88
C SER A 44 6.21 -2.74 -9.36
N VAL A 45 6.35 -3.99 -9.80
CA VAL A 45 5.24 -4.76 -10.41
C VAL A 45 4.98 -6.05 -9.64
N ILE A 46 6.02 -6.81 -9.29
CA ILE A 46 5.85 -8.15 -8.73
C ILE A 46 5.47 -8.09 -7.25
N LEU A 47 6.09 -7.20 -6.46
CA LEU A 47 5.72 -7.04 -5.04
C LEU A 47 4.27 -6.59 -4.85
N PRO A 48 3.73 -5.62 -5.62
CA PRO A 48 2.30 -5.30 -5.59
C PRO A 48 1.40 -6.47 -6.03
N VAL A 49 1.79 -7.21 -7.06
CA VAL A 49 1.01 -8.35 -7.56
C VAL A 49 0.98 -9.50 -6.55
N LEU A 50 2.10 -9.82 -5.90
CA LEU A 50 2.14 -10.84 -4.84
C LEU A 50 1.32 -10.43 -3.62
N GLY A 51 1.25 -9.14 -3.32
CA GLY A 51 0.41 -8.60 -2.24
C GLY A 51 -1.08 -8.82 -2.45
N VAL A 52 -1.58 -8.81 -3.70
CA VAL A 52 -3.01 -8.99 -4.01
C VAL A 52 -3.41 -10.47 -4.23
N VAL A 53 -2.45 -11.40 -4.29
CA VAL A 53 -2.71 -12.84 -4.50
C VAL A 53 -3.57 -13.45 -3.38
N PRO A 54 -3.27 -13.23 -2.07
CA PRO A 54 -4.09 -13.76 -0.98
C PRO A 54 -5.53 -13.24 -1.03
N ASP A 55 -5.68 -11.94 -1.34
CA ASP A 55 -6.99 -11.30 -1.46
C ASP A 55 -7.79 -11.89 -2.64
N ALA A 56 -7.15 -12.10 -3.79
CA ALA A 56 -7.79 -12.71 -4.96
C ALA A 56 -8.19 -14.18 -4.71
N MET A 57 -7.40 -14.93 -3.94
CA MET A 57 -7.75 -16.30 -3.54
C MET A 57 -9.00 -16.32 -2.65
N ILE A 58 -9.12 -15.39 -1.70
CA ILE A 58 -10.31 -15.29 -0.83
C ILE A 58 -11.58 -15.06 -1.67
N VAL A 59 -11.51 -14.16 -2.66
CA VAL A 59 -12.63 -13.90 -3.59
C VAL A 59 -12.96 -15.13 -4.45
N LEU A 60 -11.94 -15.84 -4.95
CA LEU A 60 -12.14 -17.08 -5.72
C LEU A 60 -12.87 -18.14 -4.89
N PHE A 61 -12.45 -18.37 -3.64
CA PHE A 61 -13.09 -19.34 -2.74
C PHE A 61 -14.49 -18.88 -2.29
N SER A 62 -14.75 -17.58 -2.21
CA SER A 62 -16.09 -17.03 -1.95
C SER A 62 -17.08 -17.27 -3.09
N GLY A 63 -16.59 -17.53 -4.31
CA GLY A 63 -17.41 -17.75 -5.51
C GLY A 63 -17.83 -19.20 -5.78
N LEU A 64 -17.32 -20.17 -5.01
CA LEU A 64 -17.58 -21.60 -5.23
C LEU A 64 -18.89 -22.13 -4.58
N GLY A 65 -19.71 -21.25 -4.00
CA GLY A 65 -20.97 -21.59 -3.34
C GLY A 65 -22.20 -21.66 -4.27
N ASP A 66 -23.39 -21.79 -3.68
CA ASP A 66 -24.66 -21.80 -4.40
C ASP A 66 -24.97 -20.43 -5.02
N ARG A 67 -25.56 -20.42 -6.23
CA ARG A 67 -25.64 -19.22 -7.10
C ARG A 67 -26.37 -18.05 -6.43
N ASP A 68 -27.39 -18.32 -5.64
CA ASP A 68 -28.20 -17.26 -5.00
C ASP A 68 -27.45 -16.55 -3.86
N GLN A 69 -26.56 -17.23 -3.14
CA GLN A 69 -25.77 -16.63 -2.04
C GLN A 69 -24.42 -16.08 -2.50
N VAL A 70 -23.89 -16.60 -3.61
CA VAL A 70 -22.62 -16.18 -4.19
C VAL A 70 -22.67 -14.75 -4.70
N HIS A 71 -23.78 -14.30 -5.28
CA HIS A 71 -23.85 -12.96 -5.89
C HIS A 71 -23.63 -11.85 -4.85
N ASP A 72 -24.31 -11.92 -3.71
CA ASP A 72 -24.17 -10.91 -2.65
C ASP A 72 -22.82 -11.01 -1.92
N GLN A 73 -22.35 -12.22 -1.62
CA GLN A 73 -21.06 -12.42 -0.95
C GLN A 73 -19.87 -12.00 -1.82
N VAL A 74 -19.88 -12.35 -3.10
CA VAL A 74 -18.83 -11.94 -4.04
C VAL A 74 -18.89 -10.44 -4.30
N ALA A 75 -20.08 -9.83 -4.42
CA ALA A 75 -20.19 -8.39 -4.60
C ALA A 75 -19.59 -7.61 -3.43
N VAL A 76 -19.89 -8.01 -2.19
CA VAL A 76 -19.31 -7.39 -0.99
C VAL A 76 -17.81 -7.68 -0.91
N GLY A 77 -17.37 -8.91 -1.18
CA GLY A 77 -15.95 -9.29 -1.16
C GLY A 77 -15.09 -8.58 -2.20
N VAL A 78 -15.61 -8.41 -3.43
CA VAL A 78 -14.93 -7.66 -4.49
C VAL A 78 -14.92 -6.17 -4.16
N GLY A 79 -16.01 -5.63 -3.59
CA GLY A 79 -16.09 -4.23 -3.17
C GLY A 79 -15.07 -3.87 -2.08
N THR A 80 -14.90 -4.73 -1.08
CA THR A 80 -13.91 -4.51 -0.01
C THR A 80 -12.47 -4.67 -0.51
N LEU A 81 -12.21 -5.62 -1.42
CA LEU A 81 -10.90 -5.82 -2.05
C LEU A 81 -10.50 -4.66 -2.98
N ALA A 82 -11.45 -4.18 -3.80
CA ALA A 82 -11.22 -3.00 -4.64
C ALA A 82 -11.00 -1.75 -3.77
N GLY A 83 -11.81 -1.59 -2.72
CA GLY A 83 -11.67 -0.49 -1.76
C GLY A 83 -10.31 -0.46 -1.05
N SER A 84 -9.81 -1.62 -0.58
CA SER A 84 -8.50 -1.71 0.07
C SER A 84 -7.37 -1.39 -0.90
N THR A 85 -7.42 -1.88 -2.14
CA THR A 85 -6.42 -1.60 -3.18
C THR A 85 -6.39 -0.11 -3.53
N ILE A 86 -7.56 0.52 -3.71
CA ILE A 86 -7.65 1.96 -3.98
C ILE A 86 -7.11 2.75 -2.79
N MET A 87 -7.41 2.36 -1.55
CA MET A 87 -6.85 3.01 -0.35
C MET A 87 -5.33 2.84 -0.27
N LEU A 88 -4.80 1.65 -0.53
CA LEU A 88 -3.37 1.36 -0.52
C LEU A 88 -2.61 2.08 -1.64
N LEU A 89 -3.26 2.48 -2.74
CA LEU A 89 -2.66 3.29 -3.79
C LEU A 89 -2.82 4.80 -3.54
N THR A 90 -4.01 5.23 -3.09
CA THR A 90 -4.31 6.65 -2.86
C THR A 90 -3.59 7.21 -1.64
N ILE A 91 -3.34 6.42 -0.59
CA ILE A 91 -2.63 6.90 0.60
C ILE A 91 -1.15 7.21 0.30
N PRO A 92 -0.33 6.28 -0.24
CA PRO A 92 1.06 6.57 -0.59
C PRO A 92 1.18 7.66 -1.66
N TRP A 93 0.28 7.67 -2.64
CA TRP A 93 0.24 8.72 -3.65
C TRP A 93 -0.09 10.10 -3.05
N SER A 94 -1.07 10.17 -2.14
CA SER A 94 -1.42 11.42 -1.44
C SER A 94 -0.30 11.90 -0.53
N ILE A 95 0.37 10.99 0.18
CA ILE A 95 1.54 11.28 1.01
C ILE A 95 2.72 11.73 0.13
N ALA A 96 2.96 11.07 -1.01
CA ALA A 96 4.01 11.43 -1.95
C ALA A 96 3.76 12.80 -2.57
N ILE A 97 2.51 13.15 -2.90
CA ILE A 97 2.15 14.49 -3.35
C ILE A 97 2.36 15.51 -2.24
N PHE A 98 1.88 15.23 -1.03
CA PHE A 98 1.95 16.17 0.08
C PHE A 98 3.39 16.43 0.55
N SER A 99 4.18 15.36 0.72
CA SER A 99 5.58 15.37 1.12
C SER A 99 6.52 15.77 -0.03
N GLY A 100 6.12 15.53 -1.27
CA GLY A 100 6.88 15.83 -2.49
C GLY A 100 6.92 17.32 -2.86
N ARG A 101 6.05 18.15 -2.30
CA ARG A 101 5.97 19.59 -2.60
C ARG A 101 7.31 20.29 -2.32
N VAL A 102 7.88 20.88 -3.36
CA VAL A 102 9.09 21.71 -3.31
C VAL A 102 8.73 23.13 -3.71
N ASN A 103 9.51 24.08 -3.23
CA ASN A 103 9.41 25.45 -3.72
C ASN A 103 10.00 25.60 -5.13
N ILE A 104 9.39 26.48 -5.92
CA ILE A 104 9.89 26.93 -7.22
C ILE A 104 10.59 28.26 -6.98
N LEU A 105 11.89 28.29 -7.25
CA LEU A 105 12.72 29.49 -7.16
C LEU A 105 12.26 30.52 -8.22
N LYS A 106 12.60 31.80 -8.03
CA LYS A 106 12.23 32.89 -8.96
C LYS A 106 12.65 32.65 -10.41
N ASP A 107 13.62 31.76 -10.62
CA ASP A 107 14.15 31.37 -11.94
C ASP A 107 13.36 30.22 -12.60
N GLY A 108 12.23 29.81 -12.02
CA GLY A 108 11.38 28.72 -12.54
C GLY A 108 11.93 27.31 -12.25
N THR A 109 12.99 27.21 -11.45
CA THR A 109 13.61 25.93 -11.10
C THR A 109 13.10 25.43 -9.75
N ALA A 110 12.77 24.15 -9.70
CA ALA A 110 12.30 23.50 -8.48
C ALA A 110 13.48 23.13 -7.55
N ASN A 111 13.38 23.49 -6.27
CA ASN A 111 14.43 23.26 -5.28
C ASN A 111 14.47 21.79 -4.79
N TYR A 112 14.83 20.87 -5.69
CA TYR A 112 14.98 19.45 -5.36
C TYR A 112 16.35 19.08 -4.77
N LYS A 113 17.38 19.91 -5.02
CA LYS A 113 18.78 19.55 -4.77
C LYS A 113 19.35 20.36 -3.60
N ARG A 114 19.66 19.68 -2.50
CA ARG A 114 20.41 20.26 -1.39
C ARG A 114 21.81 20.69 -1.87
N PRO A 115 22.21 21.97 -1.74
CA PRO A 115 23.57 22.41 -2.01
C PRO A 115 24.56 21.75 -1.05
N LYS A 116 25.71 21.30 -1.55
CA LYS A 116 26.78 20.79 -0.68
C LYS A 116 27.35 21.95 0.13
N GLY A 117 27.24 21.89 1.46
CA GLY A 117 27.82 22.87 2.38
C GLY A 117 26.82 23.79 3.06
N ASP A 118 25.53 23.67 2.78
CA ASP A 118 24.49 24.50 3.41
C ASP A 118 23.78 23.74 4.55
N THR A 119 23.89 24.25 5.78
CA THR A 119 23.24 23.71 6.98
C THR A 119 21.82 24.26 7.16
N GLU A 120 21.46 25.33 6.47
CA GLU A 120 20.16 26.02 6.58
C GLU A 120 19.19 25.66 5.43
N TRP A 121 19.57 24.74 4.53
CA TRP A 121 18.75 24.37 3.38
C TRP A 121 17.43 23.74 3.80
N GLN A 122 16.32 24.36 3.40
CA GLN A 122 14.97 23.84 3.60
C GLN A 122 14.25 23.64 2.27
N LYS A 123 13.51 22.54 2.15
CA LYS A 123 12.67 22.22 1.00
C LYS A 123 11.54 23.25 0.77
N LEU A 124 11.14 23.93 1.84
CA LEU A 124 10.11 24.98 1.88
C LEU A 124 10.67 26.21 2.62
N MET A 125 10.82 27.34 1.92
CA MET A 125 11.08 28.67 2.48
C MET A 125 9.80 29.53 2.42
N PRO A 126 9.45 30.31 3.46
CA PRO A 126 9.85 30.11 4.86
C PRO A 126 9.32 28.78 5.41
N ALA A 127 9.98 28.27 6.47
CA ALA A 127 9.66 27.00 7.12
C ALA A 127 8.16 26.88 7.42
N GLY A 128 7.49 25.87 6.84
CA GLY A 128 6.07 25.61 7.11
C GLY A 128 5.06 26.36 6.25
N ASN A 129 5.48 27.04 5.17
CA ASN A 129 4.54 27.68 4.25
C ASN A 129 3.75 26.63 3.45
N MET A 130 2.52 26.32 3.88
CA MET A 130 1.57 25.43 3.20
C MET A 130 0.62 26.18 2.25
N SER A 131 1.09 27.24 1.60
CA SER A 131 0.29 28.01 0.66
C SER A 131 -0.02 27.20 -0.61
N LEU A 132 -1.31 26.96 -0.86
CA LEU A 132 -1.82 26.19 -1.99
C LEU A 132 -1.67 26.91 -3.35
N SER A 133 -1.52 28.24 -3.32
CA SER A 133 -1.58 29.11 -4.51
C SER A 133 -0.38 30.04 -4.69
N LYS A 134 0.53 30.07 -3.73
CA LYS A 134 1.84 30.71 -3.85
C LYS A 134 2.87 29.73 -3.34
N THR A 135 3.58 29.13 -4.28
CA THR A 135 4.84 28.47 -4.06
C THR A 135 5.72 29.35 -3.16
N GLY A 136 6.23 28.77 -2.07
CA GLY A 136 7.10 29.52 -1.15
C GLY A 136 8.40 29.95 -1.80
#